data_AF-A0A3D5X6W4-F1
#
_entry.id   AF-A0A3D5X6W4-F1
#
_cell.length_a   1.000
_cell.length_b   1.000
_cell.length_c   1.000
_cell.angle_alpha   90.00
_cell.angle_beta   90.00
_cell.angle_gamma   90.00
#
_symmetry.space_group_name_H-M   'P 1'
#
loop_
_entity.id
_entity.type
_entity.pdbx_description
1 polymer ?
#
loop_
_entity_poly.entity_id
_entity_poly.type
_entity_poly.pdbx_seq_one_letter_code
_entity_poly.pdbx_strand_id
1 'polypeptide(L)'
;MVVKSVANKSLLKVFIIQSIDRKMDLEDIANAKNLDMAELISEIEAIVNSGTKLNIGYYIQNTIEEDKVDEIFDYFKEEAKTESIEEAMDYLGEEDFTEEEIRLIRIQFISEIGN
;
A
#
# COMPACT_ATOMS: atom_id res chain seq x y z
N MET A 1 -22.79 17.76 9.99
CA MET A 1 -22.50 17.32 8.60
C MET A 1 -21.60 16.08 8.52
N VAL A 2 -21.41 15.33 9.63
CA VAL A 2 -20.45 14.21 9.73
C VAL A 2 -20.91 12.93 9.00
N VAL A 3 -22.22 12.67 8.95
CA VAL A 3 -22.76 11.44 8.37
C VAL A 3 -22.48 11.33 6.86
N LYS A 4 -22.50 12.46 6.14
CA LYS A 4 -22.21 12.48 4.68
C LYS A 4 -20.73 12.20 4.39
N SER A 5 -19.80 12.73 5.18
CA SER A 5 -18.37 12.49 4.97
C SER A 5 -17.95 11.07 5.32
N VAL A 6 -18.50 10.49 6.40
CA VAL A 6 -18.25 9.08 6.76
C VAL A 6 -18.78 8.11 5.70
N ALA A 7 -20.01 8.34 5.21
CA ALA A 7 -20.59 7.51 4.13
C ALA A 7 -19.74 7.56 2.85
N ASN A 8 -19.22 8.74 2.48
CA ASN A 8 -18.34 8.88 1.32
C ASN A 8 -17.01 8.14 1.49
N LYS A 9 -16.43 8.13 2.70
CA LYS A 9 -15.21 7.34 2.99
C LYS A 9 -15.45 5.85 2.89
N SER A 10 -16.57 5.34 3.40
CA SER A 10 -16.90 3.91 3.27
C SER A 10 -17.11 3.47 1.82
N LEU A 11 -17.76 4.31 1.00
CA LEU A 11 -17.94 4.03 -0.44
C LEU A 11 -16.60 4.05 -1.20
N LEU A 12 -15.69 4.94 -0.83
CA LEU A 12 -14.35 4.98 -1.42
C LEU A 12 -13.57 3.68 -1.13
N LYS A 13 -13.57 3.21 0.13
CA LYS A 13 -12.91 1.95 0.50
C LYS A 13 -13.45 0.75 -0.27
N VAL A 14 -14.78 0.63 -0.37
CA VAL A 14 -15.43 -0.43 -1.15
C VAL A 14 -15.00 -0.38 -2.62
N PHE A 15 -14.91 0.83 -3.21
CA PHE A 15 -14.43 1.00 -4.58
C PHE A 15 -12.98 0.55 -4.76
N ILE A 16 -12.09 0.95 -3.83
CA ILE A 16 -10.66 0.57 -3.87
C ILE A 16 -10.53 -0.95 -3.79
N ILE A 17 -11.17 -1.60 -2.81
CA ILE A 17 -11.15 -3.06 -2.63
C ILE A 17 -11.58 -3.78 -3.92
N GLN A 18 -12.76 -3.43 -4.45
CA GLN A 18 -13.29 -4.06 -5.66
C GLN A 18 -12.43 -3.83 -6.90
N SER A 19 -11.71 -2.71 -6.98
CA SER A 19 -10.85 -2.39 -8.12
C SER A 19 -9.53 -3.15 -8.04
N ILE A 20 -8.97 -3.29 -6.84
CA ILE A 20 -7.80 -4.14 -6.58
C ILE A 20 -8.15 -5.62 -6.84
N ASP A 21 -9.32 -6.10 -6.43
CA ASP A 21 -9.78 -7.48 -6.72
C ASP A 21 -9.89 -7.76 -8.22
N ARG A 22 -10.23 -6.73 -9.02
CA ARG A 22 -10.23 -6.78 -10.48
C ARG A 22 -8.86 -6.58 -11.11
N LYS A 23 -7.81 -6.38 -10.29
CA LYS A 23 -6.44 -6.09 -10.70
C LYS A 23 -6.34 -4.88 -11.63
N MET A 24 -7.13 -3.84 -11.34
CA MET A 24 -7.00 -2.55 -12.05
C MET A 24 -5.70 -1.87 -11.66
N ASP A 25 -5.08 -1.15 -12.59
CA ASP A 25 -3.88 -0.37 -12.30
C ASP A 25 -4.14 0.64 -11.16
N LEU A 26 -3.19 0.81 -10.23
CA LEU A 26 -3.39 1.70 -9.09
C LEU A 26 -3.49 3.18 -9.52
N GLU A 27 -2.77 3.59 -10.56
CA GLU A 27 -2.88 4.94 -11.11
C GLU A 27 -4.29 5.18 -11.69
N ASP A 28 -4.86 4.19 -12.37
CA ASP A 28 -6.24 4.25 -12.87
C ASP A 28 -7.26 4.35 -11.73
N ILE A 29 -7.03 3.64 -10.62
CA ILE A 29 -7.89 3.71 -9.42
C ILE A 29 -7.82 5.11 -8.80
N ALA A 30 -6.62 5.69 -8.66
CA ALA A 30 -6.41 7.02 -8.13
C ALA A 30 -7.12 8.07 -9.00
N ASN A 31 -6.88 8.02 -10.32
CA ASN A 31 -7.50 8.90 -11.31
C ASN A 31 -9.03 8.81 -11.29
N ALA A 32 -9.61 7.59 -11.20
CA ALA A 32 -11.06 7.39 -11.16
C ALA A 32 -11.74 8.03 -9.93
N LYS A 33 -10.96 8.37 -8.89
CA LYS A 33 -11.44 9.02 -7.66
C LYS A 33 -10.86 10.42 -7.43
N ASN A 34 -10.09 10.94 -8.39
CA ASN A 34 -9.36 12.21 -8.27
C ASN A 34 -8.50 12.25 -7.00
N LEU A 35 -7.81 11.14 -6.74
CA LEU A 35 -6.80 11.04 -5.70
C LEU A 35 -5.43 11.15 -6.35
N ASP A 36 -4.45 11.68 -5.62
CA ASP A 36 -3.06 11.40 -5.94
C ASP A 36 -2.64 9.99 -5.44
N MET A 37 -1.45 9.53 -5.84
CA MET A 37 -0.96 8.21 -5.46
C MET A 37 -0.73 8.08 -3.96
N ALA A 38 -0.22 9.12 -3.30
CA ALA A 38 0.02 9.10 -1.86
C ALA A 38 -1.30 8.99 -1.06
N GLU A 39 -2.36 9.67 -1.51
CA GLU A 39 -3.71 9.58 -0.97
C GLU A 39 -4.30 8.17 -1.17
N LEU A 40 -4.16 7.59 -2.36
CA LEU A 40 -4.62 6.22 -2.63
C LEU A 40 -3.90 5.20 -1.74
N ILE A 41 -2.57 5.28 -1.66
CA ILE A 41 -1.75 4.39 -0.82
C ILE A 41 -2.18 4.50 0.65
N SER A 42 -2.42 5.73 1.14
CA SER A 42 -2.90 5.95 2.51
C SER A 42 -4.29 5.32 2.77
N GLU A 43 -5.20 5.35 1.80
CA GLU A 43 -6.49 4.66 1.91
C GLU A 43 -6.33 3.13 1.86
N ILE A 44 -5.40 2.61 1.04
CA ILE A 44 -5.08 1.18 0.99
C ILE A 44 -4.49 0.71 2.34
N GLU A 45 -3.54 1.44 2.91
CA GLU A 45 -3.00 1.17 4.25
C GLU A 45 -4.12 1.14 5.29
N ALA A 46 -5.04 2.11 5.25
CA ALA A 46 -6.17 2.15 6.16
C ALA A 46 -7.16 0.97 5.98
N ILE A 47 -7.22 0.36 4.79
CA ILE A 47 -8.02 -0.84 4.53
C ILE A 47 -7.29 -2.07 5.08
N VAL A 48 -6.01 -2.25 4.79
CA VAL A 48 -5.22 -3.39 5.29
C VAL A 48 -5.12 -3.37 6.82
N ASN A 49 -4.89 -2.21 7.42
CA ASN A 49 -4.87 -2.03 8.88
C ASN A 49 -6.23 -2.28 9.55
N SER A 50 -7.32 -2.32 8.79
CA SER A 50 -8.64 -2.73 9.29
C SER A 50 -8.87 -4.24 9.28
N GLY A 51 -7.89 -5.02 8.82
CA GLY A 51 -7.94 -6.48 8.73
C GLY A 51 -8.45 -7.01 7.38
N THR A 52 -8.58 -6.14 6.37
CA THR A 52 -9.00 -6.56 5.03
C THR A 52 -7.78 -6.96 4.21
N LYS A 53 -7.74 -8.22 3.76
CA LYS A 53 -6.68 -8.68 2.86
C LYS A 53 -6.85 -8.07 1.47
N LEU A 54 -5.78 -7.50 0.94
CA LEU A 54 -5.67 -6.97 -0.42
C LEU A 54 -4.42 -7.55 -1.07
N ASN A 55 -4.51 -7.89 -2.35
CA ASN A 55 -3.35 -8.34 -3.11
C ASN A 55 -3.02 -7.29 -4.17
N ILE A 56 -1.96 -6.53 -3.94
CA ILE A 56 -1.42 -5.53 -4.89
C ILE A 56 -0.13 -6.01 -5.56
N GLY A 57 0.26 -7.28 -5.36
CA GLY A 57 1.46 -7.86 -5.96
C GLY A 57 1.48 -7.78 -7.48
N TYR A 58 0.31 -7.78 -8.14
CA TYR A 58 0.23 -7.58 -9.60
C TYR A 58 0.70 -6.20 -10.04
N TYR A 59 0.54 -5.17 -9.21
CA TYR A 59 1.01 -3.82 -9.51
C TYR A 59 2.51 -3.74 -9.23
N ILE A 60 2.93 -4.19 -8.03
CA ILE A 60 4.34 -4.20 -7.59
C ILE A 60 5.24 -4.89 -8.62
N GLN A 61 4.87 -6.09 -9.10
CA GLN A 61 5.64 -6.85 -10.08
C GLN A 61 5.86 -6.11 -11.42
N ASN A 62 5.03 -5.12 -11.73
CA ASN A 62 5.13 -4.35 -12.97
C ASN A 62 5.83 -3.00 -12.77
N THR A 63 5.92 -2.50 -11.54
CA THR A 63 6.36 -1.13 -11.25
C THR A 63 7.63 -1.03 -10.43
N ILE A 64 8.00 -2.09 -9.69
CA ILE A 64 9.18 -2.12 -8.83
C ILE A 64 10.10 -3.26 -9.27
N GLU A 65 11.40 -2.98 -9.30
CA GLU A 65 12.43 -3.97 -9.64
C GLU A 65 12.45 -5.12 -8.63
N GLU A 66 12.58 -6.36 -9.11
CA GLU A 66 12.48 -7.59 -8.28
C GLU A 66 13.46 -7.58 -7.10
N ASP A 67 14.72 -7.18 -7.34
CA ASP A 67 15.74 -7.10 -6.29
C ASP A 67 15.33 -6.14 -5.15
N LYS A 68 14.70 -5.01 -5.48
CA LYS A 68 14.19 -4.06 -4.48
C LYS A 68 13.00 -4.61 -3.70
N VAL A 69 12.12 -5.36 -4.39
CA VAL A 69 10.98 -6.01 -3.76
C VAL A 69 11.45 -6.98 -2.69
N ASP A 70 12.40 -7.84 -3.04
CA ASP A 70 12.95 -8.84 -2.14
C ASP A 70 13.63 -8.17 -0.93
N GLU A 71 14.44 -7.13 -1.15
CA GLU A 71 15.16 -6.45 -0.07
C GLU A 71 14.22 -5.75 0.93
N ILE A 72 13.21 -5.02 0.45
CA ILE A 72 12.23 -4.38 1.32
C ILE A 72 11.40 -5.43 2.06
N PHE A 73 11.03 -6.54 1.39
CA PHE A 73 10.27 -7.61 2.01
C PHE A 73 11.05 -8.30 3.12
N ASP A 74 12.33 -8.61 2.88
CA ASP A 74 13.23 -9.22 3.86
C ASP A 74 13.47 -8.29 5.06
N TYR A 75 13.60 -6.98 4.84
CA TYR A 75 13.63 -6.00 5.93
C TYR A 75 12.40 -6.13 6.83
N PHE A 76 11.19 -6.08 6.29
CA PHE A 76 9.97 -6.16 7.10
C PHE A 76 9.81 -7.52 7.79
N LYS A 77 10.34 -8.59 7.19
CA LYS A 77 10.22 -9.96 7.70
C LYS A 77 11.22 -10.28 8.81
N GLU A 78 12.46 -9.84 8.69
CA GLU A 78 13.58 -10.32 9.52
C GLU A 78 14.16 -9.24 10.44
N GLU A 79 14.16 -7.98 10.01
CA GLU A 79 14.89 -6.89 10.67
C GLU A 79 13.98 -5.88 11.37
N ALA A 80 12.83 -5.58 10.77
CA ALA A 80 11.90 -4.56 11.25
C ALA A 80 11.34 -4.92 12.64
N LYS A 81 11.48 -4.00 13.59
CA LYS A 81 10.90 -4.10 14.94
C LYS A 81 9.57 -3.38 15.07
N THR A 82 9.33 -2.46 14.16
CA THR A 82 8.13 -1.63 14.07
C THR A 82 7.68 -1.59 12.63
N GLU A 83 6.48 -1.07 12.40
CA GLU A 83 6.00 -0.81 11.05
C GLU A 83 6.28 0.63 10.57
N SER A 84 7.27 1.30 11.18
CA SER A 84 7.61 2.68 10.84
C SER A 84 8.22 2.78 9.45
N ILE A 85 7.68 3.66 8.61
CA ILE A 85 8.26 3.97 7.30
C ILE A 85 9.57 4.73 7.44
N GLU A 86 9.68 5.61 8.45
CA GLU A 86 10.91 6.37 8.73
C GLU A 86 12.07 5.43 9.09
N GLU A 87 11.81 4.43 9.96
CA GLU A 87 12.84 3.43 10.31
C GLU A 87 13.22 2.55 9.11
N ALA A 88 12.28 2.29 8.19
CA ALA A 88 12.54 1.55 6.97
C ALA A 88 13.40 2.36 6.00
N MET A 89 13.09 3.64 5.79
CA MET A 89 13.87 4.55 4.95
C MET A 89 15.30 4.71 5.48
N ASP A 90 15.47 4.88 6.80
CA ASP A 90 16.79 5.00 7.43
C ASP A 90 17.64 3.72 7.27
N TYR A 91 17.00 2.54 7.28
CA TYR A 91 17.69 1.26 7.13
C TYR A 91 18.07 0.95 5.68
N LEU A 92 17.11 1.11 4.77
CA LEU A 92 17.24 0.73 3.36
C LEU A 92 18.01 1.78 2.56
N GLY A 93 17.95 3.06 2.97
CA GLY A 93 18.64 4.17 2.33
C GLY A 93 17.80 4.88 1.27
N GLU A 94 17.60 6.19 1.46
CA GLU A 94 16.77 7.03 0.59
C GLU A 94 17.33 7.22 -0.83
N GLU A 95 18.61 6.89 -1.07
CA GLU A 95 19.23 6.98 -2.40
C GLU A 95 18.81 5.84 -3.32
N ASP A 96 18.53 4.66 -2.75
CA ASP A 96 18.21 3.43 -3.48
C ASP A 96 16.71 3.11 -3.46
N PHE A 97 15.98 3.59 -2.44
CA PHE A 97 14.57 3.30 -2.23
C PHE A 97 13.74 4.55 -2.03
N THR A 98 12.59 4.59 -2.69
CA THR A 98 11.59 5.63 -2.48
C THR A 98 10.59 5.24 -1.39
N GLU A 99 10.04 6.23 -0.72
CA GLU A 99 8.98 6.02 0.27
C GLU A 99 7.78 5.26 -0.33
N GLU A 100 7.44 5.54 -1.59
CA GLU A 100 6.35 4.89 -2.29
C GLU A 100 6.59 3.37 -2.47
N GLU A 101 7.79 2.98 -2.94
CA GLU A 101 8.18 1.57 -3.08
C GLU A 101 8.06 0.83 -1.73
N ILE A 102 8.62 1.43 -0.67
CA ILE A 102 8.57 0.86 0.69
C ILE A 102 7.14 0.70 1.17
N ARG A 103 6.29 1.72 0.99
CA ARG A 103 4.89 1.66 1.43
C ARG A 103 4.09 0.60 0.67
N LEU A 104 4.27 0.49 -0.64
CA LEU A 104 3.59 -0.54 -1.46
C LEU A 104 3.98 -1.95 -1.02
N ILE A 105 5.26 -2.23 -0.82
CA ILE A 105 5.71 -3.55 -0.40
C ILE A 105 5.29 -3.84 1.05
N ARG A 106 5.32 -2.84 1.94
CA ARG A 106 4.78 -2.97 3.31
C ARG A 106 3.30 -3.34 3.31
N ILE A 107 2.48 -2.70 2.47
CA ILE A 107 1.05 -3.03 2.33
C ILE A 107 0.89 -4.51 1.96
N GLN A 108 1.64 -4.98 0.96
CA GLN A 108 1.60 -6.37 0.53
C GLN A 108 2.04 -7.31 1.66
N PHE A 109 3.13 -6.98 2.35
CA PHE A 109 3.66 -7.72 3.49
C PHE A 109 2.62 -7.88 4.61
N ILE A 110 2.00 -6.78 5.06
CA ILE A 110 0.97 -6.83 6.11
C ILE A 110 -0.23 -7.65 5.65
N SER A 111 -0.61 -7.55 4.38
CA SER A 111 -1.73 -8.35 3.87
C SER A 111 -1.41 -9.85 3.75
N GLU A 112 -0.14 -10.24 3.60
CA GLU A 112 0.28 -11.64 3.52
C GLU A 112 0.56 -12.28 4.88
N ILE A 113 1.18 -11.54 5.80
CA ILE A 113 1.67 -12.06 7.09
C ILE A 113 0.83 -11.60 8.28
N GLY A 114 0.27 -10.38 8.21
CA GLY A 114 -0.40 -9.72 9.33
C GLY A 114 -1.86 -10.12 9.55
N ASN A 115 -2.48 -10.85 8.63
CA ASN A 115 -3.91 -11.24 8.68
C ASN A 115 -4.15 -12.70 8.32
#